data_AF-A0A0C2E0T3-F1
#
_entry.id   AF-A0A0C2E0T3-F1
#
_cell.length_a   1.000
_cell.length_b   1.000
_cell.length_c   1.000
_cell.angle_alpha   90.00
_cell.angle_beta   90.00
_cell.angle_gamma   90.00
#
_symmetry.space_group_name_H-M   'P 1'
#
loop_
_entity.id
_entity.type
_entity.pdbx_description
1 polymer ?
#
loop_
_entity_poly.entity_id
_entity_poly.type
_entity_poly.pdbx_seq_one_letter_code
_entity_poly.pdbx_strand_id
1 'polypeptide(L)' 'MDPVQDGSDCVCQICGSPGAQIHYRAMACGSCKVFFVRAIKRPVPFVCDNNGMCVVNKGAKIH' A
#
# COMPACT_ATOMS: atom_id res chain seq x y z
N MET A 1 -22.20 18.31 -1.70
CA MET A 1 -20.96 18.80 -1.09
C MET A 1 -20.62 17.82 0.02
N ASP A 2 -19.87 16.79 -0.35
CA ASP A 2 -19.65 15.57 0.44
C ASP A 2 -18.98 15.88 1.79
N PRO A 3 -19.47 15.29 2.90
CA PRO A 3 -18.95 15.56 4.23
C PRO A 3 -17.51 15.05 4.33
N VAL A 4 -16.63 15.94 4.76
CA VAL A 4 -15.28 15.59 5.19
C VAL A 4 -15.42 14.61 6.37
N GLN A 5 -15.06 13.35 6.15
CA GLN A 5 -15.08 12.32 7.20
C GLN A 5 -13.80 12.45 8.02
N ASP A 6 -13.91 13.20 9.11
CA ASP A 6 -12.95 13.24 10.21
C ASP A 6 -13.15 12.00 11.11
N GLY A 7 -12.09 11.22 11.32
CA GLY A 7 -11.92 10.45 12.55
C GLY A 7 -12.37 8.98 12.62
N SER A 8 -12.34 8.18 11.55
CA SER A 8 -12.56 6.72 11.66
C SER A 8 -11.77 5.92 10.61
N ASP A 9 -10.64 5.35 11.05
CA ASP A 9 -9.89 4.28 10.37
C ASP A 9 -9.62 4.48 8.87
N CYS A 10 -8.83 5.50 8.49
CA CYS A 10 -8.33 5.58 7.11
C CYS A 10 -7.56 4.30 6.77
N VAL A 11 -8.14 3.45 5.93
CA VAL A 11 -7.56 2.15 5.53
C VAL A 11 -6.68 2.33 4.30
N CYS A 12 -5.52 1.67 4.30
CA CYS A 12 -4.63 1.63 3.15
C CYS A 12 -5.28 0.84 2.00
N GLN A 13 -5.48 1.47 0.85
CA GLN A 13 -6.06 0.80 -0.32
C GLN A 13 -5.16 -0.29 -0.93
N ILE A 14 -3.90 -0.36 -0.49
CA ILE A 14 -2.90 -1.32 -1.01
C ILE A 14 -2.84 -2.58 -0.15
N CYS A 15 -2.84 -2.43 1.18
CA CYS A 15 -2.62 -3.56 2.11
C CYS A 15 -3.67 -3.70 3.21
N GLY A 16 -4.67 -2.82 3.25
CA GLY A 16 -5.74 -2.86 4.26
C GLY A 16 -5.33 -2.39 5.65
N SER A 17 -4.14 -1.80 5.83
CA SER A 17 -3.72 -1.33 7.16
C SER A 17 -4.50 -0.09 7.62
N PRO A 18 -4.93 -0.04 8.90
CA PRO A 18 -5.39 1.20 9.52
C PRO A 18 -4.27 2.25 9.56
N GLY A 19 -4.65 3.52 9.72
CA GLY A 19 -3.72 4.65 9.83
C GLY A 19 -3.10 5.06 8.50
N ALA A 20 -3.79 4.83 7.39
CA ALA A 20 -3.40 5.35 6.09
C ALA A 20 -3.65 6.84 5.97
N GLN A 21 -2.88 7.48 5.12
CA GLN A 21 -3.06 8.86 4.72
C GLN A 21 -2.86 8.99 3.22
N ILE A 22 -3.18 10.15 2.67
CA ILE A 22 -2.97 10.40 1.24
C ILE A 22 -1.47 10.55 0.98
N HIS A 23 -0.91 9.64 0.19
CA HIS A 23 0.44 9.69 -0.37
C HIS A 23 0.39 9.49 -1.87
N TYR A 24 1.07 10.35 -2.64
CA TYR A 24 1.09 10.25 -4.10
C TYR A 24 -0.33 10.17 -4.73
N ARG A 25 -1.31 10.90 -4.16
CA ARG A 25 -2.73 10.90 -4.54
C ARG A 25 -3.50 9.60 -4.28
N ALA A 26 -2.99 8.68 -3.47
CA ALA A 26 -3.68 7.46 -3.05
C ALA A 26 -3.67 7.29 -1.51
N MET A 27 -4.69 6.66 -0.94
CA MET A 27 -4.70 6.29 0.48
C MET A 27 -3.73 5.14 0.73
N ALA A 28 -2.60 5.44 1.36
CA ALA A 28 -1.54 4.49 1.63
C ALA A 28 -1.00 4.61 3.07
N CYS A 29 -0.63 3.50 3.67
CA CYS A 29 0.11 3.50 4.93
C CYS A 29 1.60 3.78 4.71
N GLY A 30 2.32 4.09 5.79
CA GLY A 30 3.75 4.42 5.73
C GLY A 30 4.63 3.31 5.12
N SER A 31 4.29 2.03 5.33
CA SER A 31 5.03 0.92 4.75
C SER A 31 4.84 0.81 3.23
N CYS A 32 3.60 0.94 2.73
CA CYS A 32 3.31 0.95 1.29
C CYS A 32 3.94 2.15 0.59
N LYS A 33 3.97 3.33 1.24
CA LYS A 33 4.70 4.50 0.76
C LYS A 33 6.19 4.18 0.55
N VAL A 34 6.86 3.61 1.55
CA VAL A 34 8.29 3.28 1.48
C VAL A 34 8.55 2.21 0.40
N PHE A 35 7.67 1.21 0.31
CA PHE A 35 7.74 0.19 -0.72
C PHE A 35 7.67 0.80 -2.13
N PHE A 36 6.73 1.70 -2.38
CA PHE A 36 6.56 2.36 -3.67
C PHE A 36 7.81 3.13 -4.11
N VAL A 37 8.42 3.91 -3.20
CA VAL A 37 9.65 4.66 -3.51
C VAL A 37 10.82 3.71 -3.79
N ARG A 38 10.95 2.62 -3.03
CA ARG A 38 11.98 1.60 -3.27
C ARG A 38 11.76 0.85 -4.57
N ALA A 39 10.50 0.59 -4.93
CA ALA A 39 10.12 -0.08 -6.15
C ALA A 39 10.51 0.74 -7.39
N ILE A 40 10.23 2.06 -7.39
CA ILE A 40 10.61 2.96 -8.49
C ILE A 40 12.13 3.09 -8.63
N LYS A 41 12.86 3.13 -7.51
CA LYS A 41 14.32 3.27 -7.54
C LYS A 41 15.05 1.97 -7.90
N ARG A 42 14.37 0.83 -7.87
CA ARG A 42 14.99 -0.47 -8.19
C ARG A 42 15.20 -0.57 -9.71
N PRO A 43 16.40 -0.95 -10.18
CA PRO A 43 16.63 -1.19 -11.60
C PRO A 43 16.05 -2.53 -12.07
N VAL A 44 15.79 -3.46 -11.15
CA VAL A 44 15.30 -4.82 -11.44
C VAL A 44 13.82 -4.91 -11.06
N PRO A 45 12.94 -5.38 -11.97
CA PRO A 45 11.51 -5.54 -11.69
C PRO A 45 11.26 -6.64 -10.65
N PHE A 46 10.15 -6.52 -9.92
CA PHE A 46 9.69 -7.60 -9.05
C PHE A 46 9.12 -8.74 -9.89
N VAL A 47 9.50 -9.96 -9.56
CA VAL A 47 8.92 -11.19 -10.11
C VAL A 47 8.08 -11.81 -8.99
N CYS A 48 6.77 -12.02 -9.23
CA CYS A 48 5.93 -12.77 -8.29
C CYS A 48 6.00 -14.24 -8.70
N ASP A 49 6.45 -15.09 -7.78
CA ASP A 49 6.57 -16.54 -7.98
C ASP A 49 5.20 -17.19 -8.25
N ASN A 50 4.12 -16.56 -7.77
CA ASN A 50 2.74 -17.00 -8.00
C ASN A 50 2.08 -16.35 -9.24
N ASN A 51 2.86 -16.09 -10.30
CA ASN A 51 2.38 -15.55 -11.58
C ASN A 51 1.52 -14.27 -11.45
N GLY A 52 1.94 -13.35 -10.57
CA GLY A 52 1.22 -12.09 -10.31
C GLY A 52 -0.09 -12.23 -9.52
N MET A 53 -0.46 -13.43 -9.05
CA MET A 53 -1.67 -13.65 -8.25
C MET A 53 -1.43 -13.46 -6.73
N CYS A 54 -0.28 -12.90 -6.36
CA CYS A 54 0.08 -12.59 -4.98
C CYS A 54 -0.90 -11.53 -4.42
N VAL A 55 -1.78 -11.89 -3.47
CA VAL A 55 -2.70 -10.94 -2.81
C VAL A 55 -1.94 -10.16 -1.73
N VAL A 56 -1.95 -8.82 -1.84
CA VAL A 56 -1.28 -7.94 -0.89
C VAL A 56 -2.13 -7.77 0.37
N ASN A 57 -1.75 -8.49 1.43
CA ASN A 57 -2.37 -8.37 2.75
C ASN A 57 -1.29 -8.13 3.81
N LYS A 58 -1.64 -7.46 4.91
CA LYS A 58 -0.76 -7.12 6.04
C LYS A 58 -0.07 -8.34 6.67
N GLY A 59 -0.59 -9.55 6.46
CA GLY A 59 -0.02 -10.83 6.94
C GLY A 59 0.94 -11.54 5.97
N ALA A 60 1.09 -11.06 4.74
CA ALA A 60 2.04 -11.63 3.77
C ALA A 60 3.45 -11.08 4.03
N LYS A 61 4.10 -11.63 5.05
CA LYS A 61 5.56 -11.61 5.16
C LYS A 61 6.13 -12.17 3.85
N ILE A 62 6.73 -11.29 3.06
CA ILE A 62 7.60 -11.68 1.94
C ILE A 62 8.77 -12.42 2.58
N HIS A 63 8.76 -13.75 2.47
CA HIS A 63 9.93 -14.58 2.79
C HIS A 63 10.92 -14.48 1.64
#